data_AF-A0A4Q5Y9N4-F1
#
_entry.id   AF-A0A4Q5Y9N4-F1
#
_cell.length_a   1.000
_cell.length_b   1.000
_cell.length_c   1.000
_cell.angle_alpha   90.00
_cell.angle_beta   90.00
_cell.angle_gamma   90.00
#
_symmetry.space_group_name_H-M   'P 1'
#
loop_
_entity.id
_entity.type
_entity.pdbx_description
1 polymer ?
#
loop_
_entity_poly.entity_id
_entity_poly.type
_entity_poly.pdbx_seq_one_letter_code
_entity_poly.pdbx_strand_id
1 'polypeptide(L)'
;KYIPKQRSVTIPVISDLQNPFLSFRTVYYPDQYDEEFRDWHKLHTLEDEFGLWGHTYSKLVPPGRYLKSHPEYFALVNGRRTDTQLCLSNPAVLNILTENLRKLIMEQPDKKLWSVSQNDGFGYCTCSGCEAIDKKYGGPQGSVINFANKVAAKFPDKTISTLAYLYSARPPVNLKPAANVSVMLSSISMDRAKPISSNPRAALFRNSVRGWSAITRTLMVWDYVVQYTNYQSPFPNLHYLHDNMKFFADNNVRGIFVQGTEGSRGEFSALKTYLLAKASWAPRTDTKVHLEEFIKAYYGDAGQYINRYIDELNTELTNSGRVLDIYGEPVREWNSWLSPERIDKYSDILDEASKAAGSKTPA
;
A
#
# COMPACT_ATOMS: atom_id res chain seq x y z
N LYS A 1 28.51 -1.12 -10.92
CA LYS A 1 28.16 -1.58 -9.55
C LYS A 1 29.40 -1.37 -8.70
N TYR A 2 29.39 -0.39 -7.80
CA TYR A 2 30.49 -0.19 -6.87
C TYR A 2 30.47 -1.31 -5.83
N ILE A 3 31.51 -2.15 -5.82
CA ILE A 3 31.71 -3.17 -4.80
C ILE A 3 32.91 -2.73 -3.97
N PRO A 4 32.74 -2.43 -2.67
CA PRO A 4 33.85 -2.08 -1.80
C PRO A 4 34.94 -3.16 -1.87
N LYS A 5 36.18 -2.76 -2.17
CA LYS A 5 37.32 -3.70 -2.25
C LYS A 5 38.00 -3.78 -0.90
N GLN A 6 37.94 -4.95 -0.27
CA GLN A 6 38.65 -5.23 0.97
C GLN A 6 39.47 -6.52 0.81
N ARG A 7 40.76 -6.49 1.17
CA ARG A 7 41.67 -7.66 1.02
C ARG A 7 41.38 -8.78 2.01
N SER A 8 40.85 -8.44 3.19
CA SER A 8 40.47 -9.38 4.23
C SER A 8 39.22 -8.90 4.94
N VAL A 9 38.26 -9.80 5.11
CA VAL A 9 37.06 -9.60 5.92
C VAL A 9 37.19 -10.53 7.13
N THR A 10 37.20 -9.96 8.34
CA THR A 10 37.21 -10.74 9.58
C THR A 10 35.80 -10.72 10.15
N ILE A 11 35.19 -11.90 10.26
CA ILE A 11 33.87 -12.06 10.83
C ILE A 11 34.06 -12.58 12.26
N PRO A 12 33.66 -11.83 13.30
CA PRO A 12 33.74 -12.31 14.68
C PRO A 12 32.78 -13.50 14.88
N VAL A 13 32.80 -14.14 16.05
CA VAL A 13 31.73 -15.08 16.41
C VAL A 13 30.39 -14.33 16.37
N ILE A 14 29.51 -14.71 15.43
CA ILE A 14 28.19 -14.09 15.27
C ILE A 14 27.15 -14.96 15.96
N SER A 15 26.30 -14.31 16.76
CA SER A 15 25.02 -14.84 17.25
C SER A 15 23.95 -13.79 16.98
N ASP A 16 23.44 -13.75 15.74
CA ASP A 16 22.41 -12.80 15.29
C ASP A 16 21.14 -13.55 14.89
N LEU A 17 20.03 -13.25 15.58
CA LEU A 17 18.70 -13.74 15.27
C LEU A 17 17.80 -12.53 15.02
N GLN A 18 17.31 -12.41 13.79
CA GLN A 18 16.44 -11.31 13.41
C GLN A 18 15.06 -11.82 12.99
N ASN A 19 14.01 -11.22 13.54
CA ASN A 19 12.63 -11.52 13.18
C ASN A 19 11.92 -10.22 12.76
N PRO A 20 11.26 -10.17 11.59
CA PRO A 20 10.52 -8.97 11.20
C PRO A 20 9.32 -8.76 12.11
N PHE A 21 8.99 -7.48 12.37
CA PHE A 21 7.73 -7.16 13.03
C PHE A 21 6.52 -7.41 12.11
N LEU A 22 6.67 -7.11 10.82
CA LEU A 22 5.65 -7.31 9.80
C LEU A 22 5.89 -8.65 9.07
N SER A 23 4.91 -9.54 9.09
CA SER A 23 5.00 -10.85 8.43
C SER A 23 4.86 -10.78 6.91
N PHE A 24 4.25 -9.71 6.39
CA PHE A 24 4.14 -9.45 4.95
C PHE A 24 4.64 -8.03 4.65
N ARG A 25 5.55 -7.91 3.68
CA ARG A 25 6.25 -6.65 3.37
C ARG A 25 6.56 -6.58 1.89
N THR A 26 5.89 -5.67 1.20
CA THR A 26 6.13 -5.42 -0.22
C THR A 26 6.22 -3.91 -0.46
N VAL A 27 7.24 -3.50 -1.20
CA VAL A 27 7.52 -2.11 -1.58
C VAL A 27 7.55 -2.05 -3.10
N TYR A 28 6.49 -1.50 -3.69
CA TYR A 28 6.17 -1.66 -5.11
C TYR A 28 6.78 -0.53 -5.96
N TYR A 29 8.12 -0.55 -6.03
CA TYR A 29 8.97 0.33 -6.85
C TYR A 29 9.84 -0.52 -7.79
N PRO A 30 10.55 0.06 -8.79
CA PRO A 30 11.29 -0.73 -9.77
C PRO A 30 12.35 -1.65 -9.17
N ASP A 31 12.97 -1.24 -8.06
CA ASP A 31 13.98 -2.01 -7.35
C ASP A 31 13.44 -3.35 -6.81
N GLN A 32 12.12 -3.50 -6.70
CA GLN A 32 11.52 -4.78 -6.34
C GLN A 32 11.84 -5.88 -7.35
N TYR A 33 12.16 -5.55 -8.61
CA TYR A 33 12.48 -6.55 -9.63
C TYR A 33 13.94 -7.00 -9.56
N ASP A 34 14.78 -6.33 -8.76
CA ASP A 34 16.14 -6.74 -8.44
C ASP A 34 16.11 -7.76 -7.28
N GLU A 35 16.48 -9.01 -7.58
CA GLU A 35 16.50 -10.10 -6.62
C GLU A 35 17.50 -9.88 -5.48
N GLU A 36 18.69 -9.36 -5.78
CA GLU A 36 19.71 -9.07 -4.77
C GLU A 36 19.21 -7.99 -3.80
N PHE A 37 18.53 -6.95 -4.32
CA PHE A 37 17.92 -5.93 -3.48
C PHE A 37 16.83 -6.52 -2.58
N ARG A 38 15.93 -7.35 -3.14
CA ARG A 38 14.85 -7.99 -2.37
C ARG A 38 15.41 -8.88 -1.28
N ASP A 39 16.36 -9.74 -1.59
CA ASP A 39 16.95 -10.70 -0.64
C ASP A 39 17.68 -9.99 0.49
N TRP A 40 18.49 -8.98 0.16
CA TRP A 40 19.19 -8.17 1.15
C TRP A 40 18.24 -7.53 2.15
N HIS A 41 17.14 -6.94 1.64
CA HIS A 41 16.12 -6.27 2.43
C HIS A 41 14.99 -7.19 2.92
N LYS A 42 15.03 -8.47 2.56
CA LYS A 42 14.08 -9.54 2.92
C LYS A 42 12.64 -9.22 2.49
N LEU A 43 12.46 -8.53 1.37
CA LEU A 43 11.16 -8.10 0.85
C LEU A 43 10.47 -9.24 0.10
N HIS A 44 9.14 -9.26 0.16
CA HIS A 44 8.32 -10.20 -0.62
C HIS A 44 7.84 -9.55 -1.91
N THR A 45 7.65 -10.36 -2.95
CA THR A 45 6.85 -9.97 -4.12
C THR A 45 5.39 -10.36 -3.92
N LEU A 46 4.49 -9.74 -4.70
CA LEU A 46 3.08 -10.13 -4.68
C LEU A 46 2.89 -11.52 -5.27
N GLU A 47 3.66 -11.83 -6.30
CA GLU A 47 3.67 -13.08 -7.05
C GLU A 47 4.11 -14.25 -6.17
N ASP A 48 5.02 -14.04 -5.23
CA ASP A 48 5.47 -15.08 -4.28
C ASP A 48 4.41 -15.38 -3.23
N GLU A 49 3.72 -14.35 -2.73
CA GLU A 49 2.81 -14.46 -1.59
C GLU A 49 1.38 -14.82 -1.99
N PHE A 50 0.89 -14.30 -3.12
CA PHE A 50 -0.49 -14.42 -3.55
C PHE A 50 -0.65 -15.34 -4.77
N GLY A 51 -1.61 -16.26 -4.70
CA GLY A 51 -2.09 -16.98 -5.89
C GLY A 51 -3.06 -16.16 -6.73
N LEU A 52 -3.69 -15.15 -6.11
CA LEU A 52 -4.51 -14.15 -6.78
C LEU A 52 -4.47 -12.83 -5.99
N TRP A 53 -4.09 -11.74 -6.64
CA TRP A 53 -3.84 -10.45 -5.99
C TRP A 53 -4.85 -9.34 -6.35
N GLY A 54 -5.07 -8.43 -5.38
CA GLY A 54 -5.69 -7.12 -5.58
C GLY A 54 -7.21 -7.15 -5.69
N HIS A 55 -7.75 -6.42 -6.66
CA HIS A 55 -9.17 -6.39 -7.01
C HIS A 55 -9.54 -7.63 -7.84
N THR A 56 -10.38 -8.53 -7.30
CA THR A 56 -10.51 -9.90 -7.85
C THR A 56 -11.94 -10.37 -8.11
N TYR A 57 -12.96 -9.65 -7.65
CA TYR A 57 -14.35 -10.03 -7.91
C TYR A 57 -14.64 -10.24 -9.40
N SER A 58 -14.26 -9.32 -10.28
CA SER A 58 -14.44 -9.50 -11.74
C SER A 58 -13.51 -10.54 -12.37
N LYS A 59 -12.42 -10.95 -11.70
CA LYS A 59 -11.58 -12.06 -12.16
C LYS A 59 -12.26 -13.40 -11.86
N LEU A 60 -12.89 -13.51 -10.69
CA LEU A 60 -13.55 -14.72 -10.21
C LEU A 60 -14.99 -14.87 -10.73
N VAL A 61 -15.67 -13.77 -11.04
CA VAL A 61 -17.02 -13.75 -11.63
C VAL A 61 -17.04 -12.70 -12.76
N PRO A 62 -16.54 -13.04 -13.97
CA PRO A 62 -16.38 -12.06 -15.04
C PRO A 62 -17.72 -11.48 -15.53
N PRO A 63 -17.87 -10.14 -15.55
CA PRO A 63 -19.10 -9.50 -16.02
C PRO A 63 -19.40 -9.82 -17.49
N GLY A 64 -18.37 -9.87 -18.35
CA GLY A 64 -18.54 -10.25 -19.75
C GLY A 64 -19.12 -11.66 -19.96
N ARG A 65 -19.01 -12.55 -18.97
CA ARG A 65 -19.59 -13.90 -19.02
C ARG A 65 -21.00 -13.97 -18.43
N TYR A 66 -21.26 -13.24 -17.35
CA TYR A 66 -22.47 -13.45 -16.54
C TYR A 66 -23.44 -12.27 -16.54
N LEU A 67 -23.03 -11.02 -16.75
CA LEU A 67 -23.90 -9.86 -16.51
C LEU A 67 -25.15 -9.84 -17.39
N LYS A 68 -25.03 -10.26 -18.66
CA LYS A 68 -26.16 -10.26 -19.60
C LYS A 68 -27.22 -11.31 -19.28
N SER A 69 -26.80 -12.52 -18.90
CA SER A 69 -27.71 -13.64 -18.61
C SER A 69 -28.13 -13.73 -17.14
N HIS A 70 -27.29 -13.22 -16.24
CA HIS A 70 -27.44 -13.26 -14.79
C HIS A 70 -27.12 -11.90 -14.14
N PRO A 71 -27.86 -10.83 -14.48
CA PRO A 71 -27.62 -9.51 -13.91
C PRO A 71 -27.75 -9.48 -12.38
N GLU A 72 -28.51 -10.41 -11.78
CA GLU A 72 -28.65 -10.58 -10.34
C GLU A 72 -27.38 -11.01 -9.59
N TYR A 73 -26.34 -11.44 -10.32
CA TYR A 73 -25.02 -11.74 -9.75
C TYR A 73 -24.24 -10.47 -9.41
N PHE A 74 -24.63 -9.34 -9.99
CA PHE A 74 -23.90 -8.08 -9.91
C PHE A 74 -24.62 -7.06 -9.04
N ALA A 75 -23.90 -6.02 -8.64
CA ALA A 75 -24.39 -5.04 -7.70
C ALA A 75 -25.60 -4.29 -8.25
N LEU A 76 -26.62 -4.10 -7.42
CA LEU A 76 -27.67 -3.13 -7.67
C LEU A 76 -27.16 -1.77 -7.20
N VAL A 77 -26.97 -0.82 -8.12
CA VAL A 77 -26.51 0.55 -7.85
C VAL A 77 -27.48 1.50 -8.51
N ASN A 78 -28.06 2.43 -7.75
CA ASN A 78 -29.04 3.41 -8.25
C ASN A 78 -30.16 2.77 -9.08
N GLY A 79 -30.68 1.62 -8.62
CA GLY A 79 -31.76 0.89 -9.28
C GLY A 79 -31.35 0.07 -10.51
N ARG A 80 -30.06 0.03 -10.88
CA ARG A 80 -29.56 -0.73 -12.05
C ARG A 80 -28.53 -1.77 -11.64
N ARG A 81 -28.53 -2.94 -12.30
CA ARG A 81 -27.51 -3.97 -12.11
C ARG A 81 -26.27 -3.60 -12.94
N THR A 82 -25.13 -3.43 -12.27
CA THR A 82 -23.87 -2.94 -12.87
C THR A 82 -22.70 -3.83 -12.49
N ASP A 83 -21.69 -3.90 -13.34
CA ASP A 83 -20.44 -4.65 -13.12
C ASP A 83 -19.49 -4.01 -12.10
N THR A 84 -19.88 -2.89 -11.48
CA THR A 84 -19.11 -2.19 -10.46
C THR A 84 -18.66 -3.14 -9.35
N GLN A 85 -19.58 -3.94 -8.81
CA GLN A 85 -19.32 -4.92 -7.74
C GLN A 85 -20.21 -6.16 -7.91
N LEU A 86 -19.99 -7.18 -7.07
CA LEU A 86 -20.85 -8.36 -7.01
C LEU A 86 -22.00 -8.20 -6.01
N CYS A 87 -23.07 -8.98 -6.20
CA CYS A 87 -24.14 -9.16 -5.24
C CYS A 87 -23.75 -10.21 -4.18
N LEU A 88 -23.11 -9.78 -3.09
CA LEU A 88 -22.55 -10.68 -2.07
C LEU A 88 -23.58 -11.44 -1.21
N SER A 89 -24.86 -11.07 -1.30
CA SER A 89 -25.95 -11.83 -0.67
C SER A 89 -26.48 -12.97 -1.55
N ASN A 90 -26.11 -13.02 -2.84
CA ASN A 90 -26.61 -14.02 -3.77
C ASN A 90 -25.84 -15.35 -3.61
N PRO A 91 -26.51 -16.48 -3.29
CA PRO A 91 -25.84 -17.76 -3.10
C PRO A 91 -25.17 -18.30 -4.37
N ALA A 92 -25.69 -17.98 -5.56
CA ALA A 92 -25.08 -18.39 -6.82
C ALA A 92 -23.70 -17.73 -7.01
N VAL A 93 -23.56 -16.46 -6.62
CA VAL A 93 -22.28 -15.73 -6.66
C VAL A 93 -21.25 -16.42 -5.76
N LEU A 94 -21.64 -16.81 -4.54
CA LEU A 94 -20.75 -17.54 -3.63
C LEU A 94 -20.27 -18.86 -4.26
N ASN A 95 -21.18 -19.62 -4.88
CA ASN A 95 -20.86 -20.90 -5.49
C ASN A 95 -19.91 -20.75 -6.69
N ILE A 96 -20.21 -19.84 -7.62
CA ILE A 96 -19.39 -19.58 -8.82
C ILE A 96 -18.01 -19.08 -8.42
N LEU A 97 -17.95 -18.11 -7.50
CA LEU A 97 -16.69 -17.54 -7.04
C LEU A 97 -15.82 -18.60 -6.36
N THR A 98 -16.41 -19.40 -5.47
CA THR A 98 -15.70 -20.49 -4.78
C THR A 98 -15.18 -21.53 -5.78
N GLU A 99 -15.98 -21.89 -6.78
CA GLU A 99 -15.56 -22.87 -7.78
C GLU A 99 -14.42 -22.36 -8.66
N ASN A 100 -14.49 -21.11 -9.11
CA ASN A 100 -13.41 -20.51 -9.89
C ASN A 100 -12.15 -20.32 -9.05
N LEU A 101 -12.27 -19.94 -7.78
CA LEU A 101 -11.13 -19.85 -6.86
C LEU A 101 -10.48 -21.22 -6.63
N ARG A 102 -11.29 -22.29 -6.46
CA ARG A 102 -10.78 -23.66 -6.30
C ARG A 102 -9.90 -24.08 -7.48
N LYS A 103 -10.31 -23.74 -8.71
CA LYS A 103 -9.51 -24.04 -9.92
C LYS A 103 -8.14 -23.38 -9.86
N LEU A 104 -8.10 -22.09 -9.53
CA LEU A 104 -6.83 -21.37 -9.38
C LEU A 104 -5.96 -21.96 -8.25
N ILE A 105 -6.57 -22.35 -7.13
CA ILE A 105 -5.86 -23.01 -6.03
C ILE A 105 -5.24 -24.34 -6.47
N MET A 106 -5.95 -25.15 -7.26
CA MET A 106 -5.41 -26.41 -7.79
C MET A 106 -4.25 -26.19 -8.76
N GLU A 107 -4.24 -25.07 -9.49
CA GLU A 107 -3.14 -24.69 -10.38
C GLU A 107 -1.90 -24.18 -9.62
N GLN A 108 -2.09 -23.67 -8.39
CA GLN A 108 -1.04 -23.08 -7.56
C GLN A 108 -1.16 -23.53 -6.08
N PRO A 109 -0.99 -24.83 -5.78
CA PRO A 109 -1.31 -25.39 -4.45
C PRO A 109 -0.45 -24.81 -3.31
N ASP A 110 0.76 -24.36 -3.62
CA ASP A 110 1.71 -23.81 -2.65
C ASP A 110 1.36 -22.40 -2.19
N LYS A 111 0.53 -21.67 -2.95
CA LYS A 111 0.11 -20.31 -2.59
C LYS A 111 -0.88 -20.34 -1.43
N LYS A 112 -0.59 -19.55 -0.40
CA LYS A 112 -1.39 -19.50 0.84
C LYS A 112 -2.36 -18.32 0.87
N LEU A 113 -2.01 -17.17 0.29
CA LEU A 113 -2.87 -15.99 0.27
C LEU A 113 -3.64 -15.88 -1.05
N TRP A 114 -4.94 -15.63 -0.93
CA TRP A 114 -5.84 -15.51 -2.06
C TRP A 114 -6.75 -14.31 -1.87
N SER A 115 -6.63 -13.30 -2.72
CA SER A 115 -7.49 -12.13 -2.66
C SER A 115 -8.89 -12.45 -3.18
N VAL A 116 -9.90 -12.24 -2.34
CA VAL A 116 -11.33 -12.26 -2.67
C VAL A 116 -11.88 -10.92 -2.25
N SER A 117 -11.76 -9.97 -3.17
CA SER A 117 -11.86 -8.56 -2.85
C SER A 117 -12.69 -7.79 -3.87
N GLN A 118 -13.35 -6.75 -3.37
CA GLN A 118 -14.05 -5.74 -4.16
C GLN A 118 -13.24 -5.29 -5.37
N ASN A 119 -13.94 -5.01 -6.46
CA ASN A 119 -13.36 -4.34 -7.62
C ASN A 119 -12.93 -2.92 -7.24
N ASP A 120 -12.08 -2.32 -8.07
CA ASP A 120 -11.69 -0.94 -7.87
C ASP A 120 -12.90 0.00 -8.10
N GLY A 121 -12.98 1.08 -7.32
CA GLY A 121 -14.06 2.05 -7.37
C GLY A 121 -15.23 1.82 -6.40
N PHE A 122 -16.28 2.61 -6.62
CA PHE A 122 -17.48 2.68 -5.76
C PHE A 122 -18.62 1.79 -6.28
N GLY A 123 -19.79 1.88 -5.65
CA GLY A 123 -21.02 1.23 -6.14
C GLY A 123 -21.19 -0.21 -5.65
N TYR A 124 -21.31 -0.38 -4.32
CA TYR A 124 -21.67 -1.66 -3.71
C TYR A 124 -23.16 -2.00 -3.93
N CYS A 125 -23.50 -3.28 -3.79
CA CYS A 125 -24.86 -3.75 -4.03
C CYS A 125 -25.83 -3.29 -2.94
N THR A 126 -26.92 -2.61 -3.33
CA THR A 126 -27.99 -2.16 -2.42
C THR A 126 -29.28 -2.99 -2.56
N CYS A 127 -29.20 -4.23 -3.07
CA CYS A 127 -30.36 -5.11 -3.06
C CYS A 127 -30.75 -5.50 -1.63
N SER A 128 -32.02 -5.90 -1.43
CA SER A 128 -32.57 -6.23 -0.11
C SER A 128 -31.73 -7.23 0.69
N GLY A 129 -31.13 -8.22 0.03
CA GLY A 129 -30.26 -9.20 0.69
C GLY A 129 -28.96 -8.60 1.24
N CYS A 130 -28.30 -7.71 0.48
CA CYS A 130 -27.10 -7.02 0.94
C CYS A 130 -27.44 -5.97 2.00
N GLU A 131 -28.50 -5.20 1.77
CA GLU A 131 -28.98 -4.18 2.70
C GLU A 131 -29.32 -4.77 4.08
N ALA A 132 -29.95 -5.95 4.12
CA ALA A 132 -30.24 -6.64 5.39
C ALA A 132 -28.97 -7.02 6.16
N ILE A 133 -27.94 -7.50 5.45
CA ILE A 133 -26.63 -7.83 6.05
C ILE A 133 -25.93 -6.56 6.52
N ASP A 134 -25.94 -5.52 5.70
CA ASP A 134 -25.27 -4.26 5.98
C ASP A 134 -25.90 -3.54 7.18
N LYS A 135 -27.24 -3.50 7.24
CA LYS A 135 -27.98 -2.97 8.39
C LYS A 135 -27.63 -3.72 9.68
N LYS A 136 -27.50 -5.05 9.59
CA LYS A 136 -27.15 -5.90 10.75
C LYS A 136 -25.73 -5.64 11.27
N TYR A 137 -24.79 -5.35 10.37
CA TYR A 137 -23.36 -5.25 10.69
C TYR A 137 -22.78 -3.83 10.54
N GLY A 138 -23.64 -2.81 10.47
CA GLY A 138 -23.26 -1.40 10.52
C GLY A 138 -22.76 -0.79 9.21
N GLY A 139 -22.98 -1.44 8.07
CA GLY A 139 -22.67 -0.90 6.74
C GLY A 139 -22.17 -1.95 5.73
N PRO A 140 -21.79 -1.53 4.51
CA PRO A 140 -21.40 -2.42 3.40
C PRO A 140 -20.16 -3.28 3.66
N GLN A 141 -19.31 -2.92 4.61
CA GLN A 141 -18.26 -3.79 5.15
C GLN A 141 -18.83 -5.10 5.73
N GLY A 142 -20.08 -5.08 6.19
CA GLY A 142 -20.82 -6.24 6.68
C GLY A 142 -20.97 -7.30 5.62
N SER A 143 -21.47 -6.93 4.43
CA SER A 143 -21.54 -7.83 3.28
C SER A 143 -20.17 -8.36 2.86
N VAL A 144 -19.14 -7.52 2.84
CA VAL A 144 -17.76 -7.92 2.47
C VAL A 144 -17.22 -8.98 3.42
N ILE A 145 -17.21 -8.73 4.73
CA ILE A 145 -16.66 -9.69 5.70
C ILE A 145 -17.52 -10.94 5.83
N ASN A 146 -18.85 -10.80 5.79
CA ASN A 146 -19.75 -11.95 5.84
C ASN A 146 -19.53 -12.87 4.63
N PHE A 147 -19.30 -12.32 3.44
CA PHE A 147 -18.98 -13.09 2.24
C PHE A 147 -17.59 -13.71 2.32
N ALA A 148 -16.56 -12.95 2.70
CA ALA A 148 -15.20 -13.45 2.87
C ALA A 148 -15.14 -14.63 3.86
N ASN A 149 -15.85 -14.55 4.99
CA ASN A 149 -15.94 -15.64 5.96
C ASN A 149 -16.57 -16.91 5.35
N LYS A 150 -17.61 -16.77 4.52
CA LYS A 150 -18.25 -17.91 3.83
C LYS A 150 -17.31 -18.56 2.81
N VAL A 151 -16.51 -17.76 2.10
CA VAL A 151 -15.50 -18.27 1.16
C VAL A 151 -14.38 -18.97 1.93
N ALA A 152 -13.87 -18.35 2.99
CA ALA A 152 -12.79 -18.90 3.82
C ALA A 152 -13.15 -20.25 4.47
N ALA A 153 -14.41 -20.44 4.84
CA ALA A 153 -14.91 -21.73 5.34
C ALA A 153 -14.83 -22.88 4.32
N LYS A 154 -14.66 -22.58 3.01
CA LYS A 154 -14.48 -23.57 1.95
C LYS A 154 -13.01 -23.92 1.69
N PHE A 155 -12.08 -23.17 2.26
CA PHE A 155 -10.63 -23.31 2.07
C PHE A 155 -9.88 -23.15 3.40
N PRO A 156 -10.08 -24.07 4.37
CA PRO A 156 -9.54 -23.92 5.72
C PRO A 156 -8.00 -23.92 5.80
N ASP A 157 -7.33 -24.43 4.77
CA ASP A 157 -5.87 -24.46 4.63
C ASP A 157 -5.29 -23.23 3.90
N LYS A 158 -6.15 -22.33 3.41
CA LYS A 158 -5.77 -21.09 2.73
C LYS A 158 -6.22 -19.87 3.52
N THR A 159 -5.53 -18.76 3.32
CA THR A 159 -5.93 -17.44 3.83
C THR A 159 -6.66 -16.67 2.74
N ILE A 160 -7.92 -16.30 3.01
CA ILE A 160 -8.67 -15.40 2.15
C ILE A 160 -8.38 -13.97 2.56
N SER A 161 -7.69 -13.22 1.70
CA SER A 161 -7.46 -11.80 1.90
C SER A 161 -8.60 -11.00 1.29
N THR A 162 -9.13 -10.02 2.00
CA THR A 162 -10.15 -9.11 1.50
C THR A 162 -9.79 -7.65 1.75
N LEU A 163 -10.22 -6.75 0.88
CA LEU A 163 -9.97 -5.32 1.02
C LEU A 163 -11.00 -4.65 1.95
N ALA A 164 -10.52 -3.76 2.81
CA ALA A 164 -11.31 -2.71 3.43
C ALA A 164 -10.97 -1.40 2.69
N TYR A 165 -11.76 -1.07 1.68
CA TYR A 165 -11.44 -0.06 0.68
C TYR A 165 -12.67 0.80 0.37
N LEU A 166 -12.50 2.12 0.33
CA LEU A 166 -13.56 3.10 0.09
C LEU A 166 -14.79 2.86 0.98
N TYR A 167 -15.89 2.36 0.41
CA TYR A 167 -17.16 2.14 1.11
C TYR A 167 -17.06 1.12 2.26
N SER A 168 -16.08 0.20 2.22
CA SER A 168 -15.90 -0.85 3.23
C SER A 168 -14.76 -0.55 4.23
N ALA A 169 -14.20 0.66 4.22
CA ALA A 169 -13.00 1.00 5.00
C ALA A 169 -13.18 0.85 6.52
N ARG A 170 -14.39 1.06 7.04
CA ARG A 170 -14.69 0.91 8.47
C ARG A 170 -14.88 -0.57 8.84
N PRO A 171 -14.54 -1.01 10.06
CA PRO A 171 -14.83 -2.37 10.51
C PRO A 171 -16.34 -2.60 10.69
N PRO A 172 -16.83 -3.84 10.54
CA PRO A 172 -18.22 -4.17 10.83
C PRO A 172 -18.49 -4.18 12.34
N VAL A 173 -19.76 -4.06 12.71
CA VAL A 173 -20.25 -4.20 14.09
C VAL A 173 -20.74 -5.64 14.30
N ASN A 174 -20.41 -6.25 15.44
CA ASN A 174 -20.86 -7.61 15.82
C ASN A 174 -20.53 -8.71 14.79
N LEU A 175 -19.50 -8.51 13.98
CA LEU A 175 -18.98 -9.47 13.01
C LEU A 175 -17.45 -9.40 13.05
N LYS A 176 -16.79 -10.55 13.10
CA LYS A 176 -15.32 -10.64 13.05
C LYS A 176 -14.90 -11.40 11.79
N PRO A 177 -13.77 -11.03 11.15
CA PRO A 177 -13.12 -11.90 10.18
C PRO A 177 -12.85 -13.28 10.81
N ALA A 178 -13.04 -14.35 10.04
CA ALA A 178 -12.64 -15.69 10.45
C ALA A 178 -11.10 -15.78 10.62
N ALA A 179 -10.62 -16.82 11.31
CA ALA A 179 -9.19 -16.95 11.63
C ALA A 179 -8.28 -17.00 10.38
N ASN A 180 -8.78 -17.54 9.28
CA ASN A 180 -8.11 -17.58 7.98
C ASN A 180 -8.62 -16.49 7.01
N VAL A 181 -9.16 -15.39 7.53
CA VAL A 181 -9.46 -14.18 6.75
C VAL A 181 -8.49 -13.07 7.16
N SER A 182 -7.75 -12.53 6.20
CA SER A 182 -6.95 -11.32 6.38
C SER A 182 -7.65 -10.12 5.78
N VAL A 183 -7.49 -8.95 6.41
CA VAL A 183 -8.09 -7.70 5.95
C VAL A 183 -6.97 -6.75 5.57
N MET A 184 -7.02 -6.21 4.34
CA MET A 184 -6.09 -5.21 3.87
C MET A 184 -6.80 -3.86 3.77
N LEU A 185 -6.51 -2.96 4.70
CA LEU A 185 -7.08 -1.63 4.79
C LEU A 185 -6.30 -0.67 3.89
N SER A 186 -6.99 0.03 2.98
CA SER A 186 -6.37 0.99 2.08
C SER A 186 -6.31 2.40 2.70
N SER A 187 -5.19 3.09 2.50
CA SER A 187 -4.97 4.49 2.89
C SER A 187 -5.21 5.47 1.73
N ILE A 188 -5.99 5.07 0.70
CA ILE A 188 -6.13 5.82 -0.56
C ILE A 188 -6.49 7.31 -0.37
N SER A 189 -7.35 7.62 0.60
CA SER A 189 -7.85 8.97 0.86
C SER A 189 -6.98 9.79 1.81
N MET A 190 -5.73 9.37 2.07
CA MET A 190 -4.86 10.06 3.03
C MET A 190 -4.19 11.29 2.48
N ASP A 191 -4.20 12.34 3.31
CA ASP A 191 -3.33 13.50 3.17
C ASP A 191 -1.94 13.14 3.72
N ARG A 192 -0.95 13.14 2.82
CA ARG A 192 0.43 12.70 3.09
C ARG A 192 1.36 13.85 3.45
N ALA A 193 0.84 15.07 3.56
CA ALA A 193 1.61 16.25 3.98
C ALA A 193 1.89 16.28 5.49
N LYS A 194 1.34 15.33 6.26
CA LYS A 194 1.45 15.22 7.72
C LYS A 194 1.43 13.75 8.15
N PRO A 195 2.00 13.40 9.33
CA PRO A 195 2.00 12.03 9.79
C PRO A 195 0.60 11.57 10.20
N ILE A 196 0.28 10.30 9.95
CA ILE A 196 -1.05 9.70 10.19
C ILE A 196 -1.46 9.85 11.65
N SER A 197 -0.51 9.75 12.58
CA SER A 197 -0.75 9.80 14.03
C SER A 197 -1.36 11.13 14.48
N SER A 198 -0.95 12.26 13.89
CA SER A 198 -1.36 13.61 14.32
C SER A 198 -2.22 14.35 13.30
N ASN A 199 -2.27 13.91 12.03
CA ASN A 199 -3.02 14.61 10.98
C ASN A 199 -4.54 14.63 11.30
N PRO A 200 -5.18 15.79 11.51
CA PRO A 200 -6.62 15.86 11.77
C PRO A 200 -7.47 15.20 10.67
N ARG A 201 -7.05 15.28 9.41
CA ARG A 201 -7.74 14.67 8.25
C ARG A 201 -7.65 13.14 8.24
N ALA A 202 -6.69 12.56 8.97
CA ALA A 202 -6.53 11.11 9.09
C ALA A 202 -7.38 10.48 10.22
N ALA A 203 -8.25 11.24 10.90
CA ALA A 203 -9.03 10.73 12.03
C ALA A 203 -9.87 9.48 11.69
N LEU A 204 -10.56 9.49 10.55
CA LEU A 204 -11.37 8.34 10.11
C LEU A 204 -10.51 7.10 9.81
N PHE A 205 -9.34 7.31 9.21
CA PHE A 205 -8.41 6.22 8.93
C PHE A 205 -7.80 5.66 10.21
N ARG A 206 -7.36 6.51 11.15
CA ARG A 206 -6.89 6.07 12.48
C ARG A 206 -7.93 5.25 13.22
N ASN A 207 -9.19 5.70 13.20
CA ASN A 207 -10.30 4.96 13.82
C ASN A 207 -10.54 3.62 13.13
N SER A 208 -10.40 3.55 11.80
CA SER A 208 -10.52 2.31 11.04
C SER A 208 -9.39 1.34 11.39
N VAL A 209 -8.13 1.80 11.44
CA VAL A 209 -6.97 0.98 11.85
C VAL A 209 -7.19 0.40 13.26
N ARG A 210 -7.54 1.23 14.24
CA ARG A 210 -7.80 0.80 15.63
C ARG A 210 -8.98 -0.17 15.73
N GLY A 211 -10.05 0.09 14.98
CA GLY A 211 -11.24 -0.74 15.01
C GLY A 211 -11.02 -2.11 14.36
N TRP A 212 -10.28 -2.16 13.24
CA TRP A 212 -9.89 -3.42 12.61
C TRP A 212 -8.93 -4.23 13.49
N SER A 213 -7.92 -3.58 14.07
CA SER A 213 -6.95 -4.27 14.92
C SER A 213 -7.55 -4.83 16.21
N ALA A 214 -8.68 -4.28 16.67
CA ALA A 214 -9.43 -4.83 17.80
C ALA A 214 -10.19 -6.13 17.46
N ILE A 215 -10.48 -6.39 16.18
CA ILE A 215 -11.31 -7.54 15.76
C ILE A 215 -10.59 -8.58 14.90
N THR A 216 -9.37 -8.30 14.44
CA THR A 216 -8.50 -9.26 13.73
C THR A 216 -7.03 -9.10 14.12
N ARG A 217 -6.28 -10.20 14.04
CA ARG A 217 -4.82 -10.26 14.27
C ARG A 217 -4.01 -10.28 12.97
N THR A 218 -4.67 -10.27 11.82
CA THR A 218 -4.07 -10.39 10.48
C THR A 218 -4.27 -9.12 9.65
N LEU A 219 -4.47 -7.97 10.31
CA LEU A 219 -4.65 -6.69 9.64
C LEU A 219 -3.40 -6.32 8.84
N MET A 220 -3.60 -6.03 7.56
CA MET A 220 -2.61 -5.46 6.66
C MET A 220 -3.02 -4.07 6.22
N VAL A 221 -2.07 -3.28 5.74
CA VAL A 221 -2.33 -1.97 5.14
C VAL A 221 -1.82 -1.94 3.69
N TRP A 222 -2.65 -1.40 2.81
CA TRP A 222 -2.25 -0.94 1.48
C TRP A 222 -2.01 0.57 1.57
N ASP A 223 -0.74 0.97 1.55
CA ASP A 223 -0.31 2.36 1.56
C ASP A 223 0.24 2.81 0.21
N TYR A 224 0.39 4.12 0.02
CA TYR A 224 0.78 4.73 -1.24
C TYR A 224 1.82 5.83 -1.00
N VAL A 225 2.92 5.86 -1.75
CA VAL A 225 4.04 6.82 -1.56
C VAL A 225 4.39 7.52 -2.88
N VAL A 226 3.38 7.72 -3.74
CA VAL A 226 3.54 8.14 -5.13
C VAL A 226 2.45 9.13 -5.55
N GLN A 227 2.75 9.95 -6.57
CA GLN A 227 1.78 10.76 -7.30
C GLN A 227 1.40 10.07 -8.62
N TYR A 228 0.19 9.53 -8.74
CA TYR A 228 -0.19 8.70 -9.89
C TYR A 228 -0.39 9.48 -11.20
N THR A 229 -0.74 10.75 -11.12
CA THR A 229 -0.90 11.62 -12.29
C THR A 229 0.44 11.98 -12.93
N ASN A 230 1.54 11.95 -12.16
CA ASN A 230 2.88 12.24 -12.63
C ASN A 230 3.95 11.69 -11.66
N TYR A 231 4.56 10.56 -12.03
CA TYR A 231 5.62 9.91 -11.25
C TYR A 231 6.88 10.77 -11.05
N GLN A 232 7.12 11.78 -11.90
CA GLN A 232 8.28 12.67 -11.76
C GLN A 232 7.99 13.89 -10.88
N SER A 233 6.72 14.16 -10.55
CA SER A 233 6.38 15.26 -9.66
C SER A 233 7.01 15.04 -8.29
N PRO A 234 7.52 16.10 -7.64
CA PRO A 234 7.85 16.05 -6.23
C PRO A 234 6.68 15.50 -5.40
N PHE A 235 6.99 14.65 -4.42
CA PHE A 235 6.02 14.05 -3.51
C PHE A 235 6.62 13.92 -2.11
N PRO A 236 6.74 15.04 -1.36
CA PRO A 236 7.53 15.14 -0.14
C PRO A 236 6.80 14.49 1.05
N ASN A 237 6.97 13.18 1.19
CA ASN A 237 6.39 12.37 2.27
C ASN A 237 7.42 11.55 3.06
N LEU A 238 8.72 11.73 2.77
CA LEU A 238 9.81 10.96 3.38
C LEU A 238 9.92 11.19 4.89
N HIS A 239 9.69 12.42 5.36
CA HIS A 239 9.84 12.80 6.77
C HIS A 239 8.85 12.08 7.70
N TYR A 240 7.73 11.61 7.17
CA TYR A 240 6.65 10.99 7.96
C TYR A 240 6.68 9.46 7.90
N LEU A 241 7.61 8.85 7.16
CA LEU A 241 7.69 7.39 7.02
C LEU A 241 7.91 6.69 8.38
N HIS A 242 8.78 7.24 9.24
CA HIS A 242 8.96 6.75 10.61
C HIS A 242 7.65 6.75 11.39
N ASP A 243 7.00 7.91 11.48
CA ASP A 243 5.79 8.08 12.28
C ASP A 243 4.63 7.21 11.78
N ASN A 244 4.50 7.09 10.46
CA ASN A 244 3.46 6.28 9.83
C ASN A 244 3.68 4.78 10.09
N MET A 245 4.90 4.29 9.91
CA MET A 245 5.23 2.88 10.13
C MET A 245 5.15 2.51 11.61
N LYS A 246 5.61 3.40 12.50
CA LYS A 246 5.47 3.26 13.94
C LYS A 246 3.99 3.24 14.35
N PHE A 247 3.17 4.11 13.78
CA PHE A 247 1.73 4.12 14.02
C PHE A 247 1.09 2.76 13.64
N PHE A 248 1.43 2.20 12.48
CA PHE A 248 0.95 0.87 12.08
C PHE A 248 1.38 -0.21 13.07
N ALA A 249 2.65 -0.22 13.49
CA ALA A 249 3.15 -1.20 14.43
C ALA A 249 2.52 -1.09 15.84
N ASP A 250 2.32 0.13 16.33
CA ASP A 250 1.67 0.38 17.63
C ASP A 250 0.18 0.03 17.62
N ASN A 251 -0.44 -0.10 16.44
CA ASN A 251 -1.83 -0.51 16.28
C ASN A 251 -1.98 -1.94 15.73
N ASN A 252 -0.98 -2.81 15.93
CA ASN A 252 -1.03 -4.23 15.60
C ASN A 252 -1.26 -4.57 14.11
N VAL A 253 -0.88 -3.68 13.19
CA VAL A 253 -0.78 -4.04 11.77
C VAL A 253 0.33 -5.07 11.60
N ARG A 254 0.07 -6.15 10.86
CA ARG A 254 0.99 -7.28 10.66
C ARG A 254 1.57 -7.38 9.27
N GLY A 255 1.03 -6.66 8.29
CA GLY A 255 1.58 -6.63 6.95
C GLY A 255 1.39 -5.30 6.26
N ILE A 256 2.28 -4.99 5.32
CA ILE A 256 2.17 -3.77 4.52
C ILE A 256 2.48 -4.06 3.05
N PHE A 257 1.62 -3.55 2.19
CA PHE A 257 1.88 -3.32 0.78
C PHE A 257 2.00 -1.82 0.59
N VAL A 258 3.18 -1.34 0.19
CA VAL A 258 3.41 0.07 -0.10
C VAL A 258 3.53 0.25 -1.60
N GLN A 259 2.51 0.83 -2.22
CA GLN A 259 2.48 1.05 -3.65
C GLN A 259 3.24 2.32 -4.04
N GLY A 260 4.22 2.14 -4.93
CA GLY A 260 5.03 3.19 -5.51
C GLY A 260 4.77 3.33 -7.01
N THR A 261 5.84 3.53 -7.77
CA THR A 261 5.80 3.76 -9.23
C THR A 261 5.85 2.46 -10.04
N GLU A 262 5.74 1.30 -9.37
CA GLU A 262 5.71 -0.03 -9.98
C GLU A 262 6.98 -0.32 -10.80
N GLY A 263 6.86 -0.61 -12.10
CA GLY A 263 8.01 -0.78 -13.01
C GLY A 263 8.61 0.52 -13.55
N SER A 264 7.97 1.67 -13.28
CA SER A 264 8.42 2.97 -13.78
C SER A 264 9.31 3.68 -12.77
N ARG A 265 10.32 4.42 -13.25
CA ARG A 265 11.08 5.32 -12.37
C ARG A 265 10.27 6.60 -12.12
N GLY A 266 10.26 7.04 -10.88
CA GLY A 266 9.74 8.35 -10.45
C GLY A 266 10.66 9.04 -9.44
N GLU A 267 10.15 10.13 -8.87
CA GLU A 267 10.84 10.94 -7.87
C GLU A 267 11.38 10.08 -6.73
N PHE A 268 12.71 10.17 -6.53
CA PHE A 268 13.44 9.48 -5.47
C PHE A 268 13.18 7.96 -5.35
N SER A 269 12.90 7.26 -6.46
CA SER A 269 12.55 5.82 -6.42
C SER A 269 13.50 5.00 -5.55
N ALA A 270 14.82 5.03 -5.81
CA ALA A 270 15.80 4.26 -5.06
C ALA A 270 15.84 4.62 -3.56
N LEU A 271 15.77 5.92 -3.24
CA LEU A 271 15.76 6.41 -1.85
C LEU A 271 14.47 5.97 -1.13
N LYS A 272 13.31 6.11 -1.79
CA LYS A 272 12.00 5.69 -1.27
C LYS A 272 11.96 4.19 -1.02
N THR A 273 12.41 3.39 -1.98
CA THR A 273 12.49 1.93 -1.83
C THR A 273 13.36 1.56 -0.63
N TYR A 274 14.56 2.16 -0.51
CA TYR A 274 15.47 1.90 0.60
C TYR A 274 14.86 2.23 1.96
N LEU A 275 14.29 3.43 2.12
CA LEU A 275 13.70 3.86 3.38
C LEU A 275 12.49 2.99 3.78
N LEU A 276 11.62 2.66 2.84
CA LEU A 276 10.48 1.79 3.07
C LEU A 276 10.90 0.35 3.41
N ALA A 277 11.97 -0.14 2.80
CA ALA A 277 12.54 -1.44 3.10
C ALA A 277 13.05 -1.51 4.56
N LYS A 278 13.78 -0.49 5.01
CA LYS A 278 14.27 -0.37 6.40
C LYS A 278 13.12 -0.20 7.39
N ALA A 279 12.19 0.71 7.10
CA ALA A 279 11.05 1.00 7.97
C ALA A 279 10.13 -0.23 8.11
N SER A 280 9.85 -0.96 7.02
CA SER A 280 8.99 -2.14 7.10
C SER A 280 9.63 -3.31 7.87
N TRP A 281 10.97 -3.42 7.86
CA TRP A 281 11.69 -4.43 8.66
C TRP A 281 11.61 -4.11 10.15
N ALA A 282 11.93 -2.87 10.49
CA ALA A 282 11.95 -2.36 11.86
C ALA A 282 11.07 -1.10 11.96
N PRO A 283 9.74 -1.24 12.14
CA PRO A 283 8.79 -0.12 12.16
C PRO A 283 9.04 1.02 13.15
N ARG A 284 9.91 0.78 14.14
CA ARG A 284 10.29 1.76 15.17
C ARG A 284 11.71 2.32 14.96
N THR A 285 12.36 2.00 13.84
CA THR A 285 13.68 2.55 13.50
C THR A 285 13.59 4.02 13.12
N ASP A 286 14.52 4.86 13.55
CA ASP A 286 14.63 6.23 13.07
C ASP A 286 15.00 6.23 11.58
N THR A 287 14.10 6.72 10.72
CA THR A 287 14.35 6.77 9.27
C THR A 287 15.30 7.89 8.88
N LYS A 288 15.59 8.86 9.77
CA LYS A 288 16.57 9.91 9.50
C LYS A 288 17.98 9.35 9.39
N VAL A 289 18.34 8.40 10.26
CA VAL A 289 19.64 7.70 10.19
C VAL A 289 19.79 6.96 8.86
N HIS A 290 18.73 6.27 8.41
CA HIS A 290 18.74 5.58 7.11
C HIS A 290 18.75 6.55 5.93
N LEU A 291 18.10 7.72 6.05
CA LEU A 291 18.17 8.78 5.04
C LEU A 291 19.61 9.29 4.92
N GLU A 292 20.26 9.65 6.03
CA GLU A 292 21.64 10.11 6.03
C GLU A 292 22.62 9.06 5.48
N GLU A 293 22.43 7.78 5.85
CA GLU A 293 23.20 6.66 5.32
C GLU A 293 23.06 6.56 3.80
N PHE A 294 21.83 6.55 3.28
CA PHE A 294 21.58 6.46 1.84
C PHE A 294 22.13 7.68 1.11
N ILE A 295 21.86 8.88 1.62
CA ILE A 295 22.27 10.13 0.99
C ILE A 295 23.79 10.19 0.85
N LYS A 296 24.52 9.83 1.90
CA LYS A 296 25.99 9.75 1.89
C LYS A 296 26.49 8.69 0.92
N ALA A 297 25.91 7.49 0.92
CA ALA A 297 26.39 6.37 0.10
C ALA A 297 26.05 6.52 -1.39
N TYR A 298 24.87 7.06 -1.70
CA TYR A 298 24.33 7.12 -3.06
C TYR A 298 24.67 8.43 -3.77
N TYR A 299 24.58 9.57 -3.08
CA TYR A 299 24.82 10.90 -3.68
C TYR A 299 26.21 11.47 -3.34
N GLY A 300 26.91 10.94 -2.33
CA GLY A 300 28.26 11.37 -1.98
C GLY A 300 28.35 12.86 -1.69
N ASP A 301 29.25 13.55 -2.40
CA ASP A 301 29.51 14.99 -2.26
C ASP A 301 28.25 15.85 -2.55
N ALA A 302 27.31 15.35 -3.36
CA ALA A 302 26.05 16.02 -3.65
C ALA A 302 25.01 15.88 -2.51
N GLY A 303 25.24 14.99 -1.54
CA GLY A 303 24.25 14.59 -0.56
C GLY A 303 23.67 15.74 0.28
N GLN A 304 24.49 16.71 0.66
CA GLN A 304 24.03 17.89 1.42
C GLN A 304 23.00 18.73 0.65
N TYR A 305 23.14 18.82 -0.67
CA TYR A 305 22.21 19.57 -1.52
C TYR A 305 20.92 18.80 -1.75
N ILE A 306 20.99 17.47 -1.85
CA ILE A 306 19.79 16.62 -1.92
C ILE A 306 18.99 16.71 -0.61
N ASN A 307 19.65 16.70 0.56
CA ASN A 307 18.98 16.93 1.84
C ASN A 307 18.30 18.31 1.87
N ARG A 308 19.01 19.36 1.46
CA ARG A 308 18.44 20.71 1.38
C ARG A 308 17.22 20.78 0.45
N TYR A 309 17.25 20.09 -0.70
CA TYR A 309 16.13 20.01 -1.63
C TYR A 309 14.91 19.33 -0.98
N ILE A 310 15.11 18.20 -0.31
CA ILE A 310 14.06 17.46 0.40
C ILE A 310 13.45 18.33 1.52
N ASP A 311 14.29 18.99 2.31
CA ASP A 311 13.87 19.87 3.42
C ASP A 311 13.09 21.09 2.91
N GLU A 312 13.55 21.73 1.82
CA GLU A 312 12.86 22.89 1.24
C GLU A 312 11.48 22.48 0.68
N LEU A 313 11.37 21.37 -0.07
CA LEU A 313 10.08 20.87 -0.56
C LEU A 313 9.10 20.62 0.58
N ASN A 314 9.55 19.97 1.66
CA ASN A 314 8.70 19.67 2.82
C ASN A 314 8.28 20.95 3.56
N THR A 315 9.21 21.90 3.69
CA THR A 315 8.94 23.20 4.33
C THR A 315 7.91 23.99 3.55
N GLU A 316 8.05 24.09 2.23
CA GLU A 316 7.14 24.84 1.38
C GLU A 316 5.76 24.17 1.28
N LEU A 317 5.70 22.85 1.16
CA LEU A 317 4.42 22.13 1.24
C LEU A 317 3.73 22.41 2.59
N THR A 318 4.46 22.33 3.69
CA THR A 318 3.91 22.57 5.04
C THR A 318 3.38 23.99 5.18
N ASN A 319 4.16 24.99 4.75
CA ASN A 319 3.79 26.40 4.81
C ASN A 319 2.57 26.73 3.93
N SER A 320 2.43 26.04 2.79
CA SER A 320 1.30 26.24 1.89
C SER A 320 -0.05 25.76 2.46
N GLY A 321 -0.03 24.87 3.48
CA GLY A 321 -1.24 24.27 4.05
C GLY A 321 -2.01 23.33 3.11
N ARG A 322 -1.41 22.99 1.95
CA ARG A 322 -2.02 22.15 0.92
C ARG A 322 -2.11 20.69 1.38
N VAL A 323 -3.01 19.95 0.75
CA VAL A 323 -3.11 18.48 0.89
C VAL A 323 -2.07 17.87 -0.04
N LEU A 324 -1.41 16.80 0.41
CA LEU A 324 -0.66 15.93 -0.50
C LEU A 324 -1.45 14.66 -0.76
N ASP A 325 -2.23 14.65 -1.83
CA ASP A 325 -2.98 13.47 -2.30
C ASP A 325 -2.31 12.82 -3.52
N ILE A 326 -2.62 11.54 -3.73
CA ILE A 326 -1.99 10.67 -4.74
C ILE A 326 -2.54 10.85 -6.17
N TYR A 327 -3.51 11.75 -6.35
CA TYR A 327 -4.07 12.15 -7.64
C TYR A 327 -4.02 13.68 -7.84
N GLY A 328 -3.16 14.37 -7.09
CA GLY A 328 -2.91 15.80 -7.27
C GLY A 328 -2.19 16.07 -8.59
N GLU A 329 -1.98 17.33 -8.96
CA GLU A 329 -1.30 17.69 -10.22
C GLU A 329 -0.38 18.88 -9.98
N PRO A 330 0.86 18.89 -10.49
CA PRO A 330 1.80 20.01 -10.30
C PRO A 330 1.21 21.37 -10.71
N VAL A 331 0.42 21.39 -11.79
CA VAL A 331 -0.22 22.61 -12.31
C VAL A 331 -1.18 23.23 -11.29
N ARG A 332 -1.84 22.42 -10.44
CA ARG A 332 -2.73 22.95 -9.39
C ARG A 332 -1.97 23.62 -8.25
N GLU A 333 -0.67 23.40 -8.18
CA GLU A 333 0.22 23.93 -7.15
C GLU A 333 1.07 25.12 -7.66
N TRP A 334 0.76 25.64 -8.86
CA TRP A 334 1.42 26.81 -9.47
C TRP A 334 1.39 28.09 -8.60
N ASN A 335 0.40 28.22 -7.71
CA ASN A 335 0.30 29.35 -6.79
C ASN A 335 0.64 28.96 -5.34
N SER A 336 1.36 27.86 -5.12
CA SER A 336 1.67 27.31 -3.80
C SER A 336 3.15 26.85 -3.71
N TRP A 337 3.39 25.64 -3.22
CA TRP A 337 4.72 25.05 -3.00
C TRP A 337 5.40 24.61 -4.30
N LEU A 338 4.71 24.64 -5.44
CA LEU A 338 5.27 24.45 -6.79
C LEU A 338 5.07 25.70 -7.66
N SER A 339 5.14 26.90 -7.08
CA SER A 339 5.15 28.13 -7.88
C SER A 339 6.41 28.25 -8.74
N PRO A 340 6.41 29.05 -9.82
CA PRO A 340 7.59 29.28 -10.63
C PRO A 340 8.82 29.66 -9.81
N GLU A 341 8.67 30.59 -8.86
CA GLU A 341 9.76 31.05 -8.00
C GLU A 341 10.27 29.94 -7.06
N ARG A 342 9.41 29.00 -6.67
CA ARG A 342 9.81 27.83 -5.87
C ARG A 342 10.51 26.79 -6.73
N ILE A 343 10.00 26.53 -7.93
CA ILE A 343 10.63 25.63 -8.90
C ILE A 343 12.03 26.12 -9.25
N ASP A 344 12.22 27.42 -9.48
CA ASP A 344 13.54 28.00 -9.74
C ASP A 344 14.51 27.74 -8.57
N LYS A 345 14.08 28.00 -7.33
CA LYS A 345 14.88 27.69 -6.13
C LYS A 345 15.23 26.21 -5.99
N TYR A 346 14.27 25.33 -6.28
CA TYR A 346 14.50 23.89 -6.26
C TYR A 346 15.52 23.49 -7.33
N SER A 347 15.43 24.08 -8.53
CA SER A 347 16.37 23.87 -9.62
C SER A 347 17.78 24.34 -9.25
N ASP A 348 17.92 25.50 -8.62
CA ASP A 348 19.21 26.03 -8.16
C ASP A 348 19.89 25.05 -7.18
N ILE A 349 19.14 24.47 -6.24
CA ILE A 349 19.68 23.46 -5.30
C ILE A 349 20.14 22.21 -6.04
N LEU A 350 19.37 21.74 -7.03
CA LEU A 350 19.74 20.57 -7.84
C LEU A 350 20.96 20.86 -8.75
N ASP A 351 21.13 22.08 -9.22
CA ASP A 351 22.33 22.51 -9.96
C ASP A 351 23.57 22.52 -9.07
N GLU A 352 23.45 22.95 -7.81
CA GLU A 352 24.52 22.81 -6.81
C GLU A 352 24.86 21.34 -6.55
N ALA A 353 23.84 20.47 -6.42
CA ALA A 353 24.03 19.03 -6.27
C ALA A 353 24.77 18.42 -7.47
N SER A 354 24.37 18.79 -8.69
CA SER A 354 24.99 18.35 -9.93
C SER A 354 26.47 18.77 -10.02
N LYS A 355 26.79 20.02 -9.68
CA LYS A 355 28.18 20.52 -9.62
C LYS A 355 29.00 19.77 -8.58
N ALA A 356 28.43 19.48 -7.42
CA ALA A 356 29.12 18.78 -6.33
C ALA A 356 29.36 17.29 -6.62
N ALA A 357 28.45 16.61 -7.31
CA ALA A 357 28.68 15.26 -7.82
C ALA A 357 29.90 15.22 -8.78
N GLY A 358 30.14 16.33 -9.48
CA GLY A 358 31.22 16.50 -10.46
C GLY A 358 30.98 15.64 -11.71
N SER A 359 31.94 15.68 -12.65
CA SER A 359 31.99 14.76 -13.80
C SER A 359 32.50 13.36 -13.44
N LYS A 360 32.31 12.94 -12.17
CA LYS A 360 32.66 11.60 -11.72
C LYS A 360 31.71 10.62 -12.43
N THR A 361 32.18 10.05 -13.53
CA THR A 361 31.49 8.95 -14.21
C THR A 361 31.19 7.88 -13.17
N PRO A 362 29.97 7.30 -13.13
CA PRO A 362 29.68 6.21 -12.21
C PRO A 362 30.73 5.12 -12.38
N ALA A 363 31.47 4.81 -11.30
CA ALA A 363 32.54 3.83 -11.30
C ALA A 363 32.04 2.38 -11.44
#